data_AF-A0A8J3R557-F1
#
_entry.id   AF-A0A8J3R557-F1
#
_cell.length_a   1.000
_cell.length_b   1.000
_cell.length_c   1.000
_cell.angle_alpha   90.00
_cell.angle_beta   90.00
_cell.angle_gamma   90.00
#
_symmetry.space_group_name_H-M   'P 1'
#
loop_
_entity.id
_entity.type
_entity.pdbx_description
1 polymer ?
#
loop_
_entity_poly.entity_id
_entity_poly.type
_entity_poly.pdbx_seq_one_letter_code
_entity_poly.pdbx_strand_id
1 'polypeptide(L)'
;MLDGPAFDSSALRRQVRDFYEQTERWQLELQSQWSAWAWPFGWLISALFARRLDQLSLPLRAKDVADGMTSQLTSVVDRNGRLIGSSWRRRLRATGATTYSGWYQAVALPGTRQPSVRVVFPLPNGRLVVFLRPEVSTVGGLTLISPAGGWGDDGAYLVVERGSGSPVWARRIPVRESFHVYVDAQDVLRTDHVLGLWSVPALRLQYRLSAIDG
;
A
#
# COMPACT_ATOMS: atom_id res chain seq x y z
N MET A 1 4.61 15.58 -1.59
CA MET A 1 4.38 16.00 -2.99
C MET A 1 5.09 15.00 -3.89
N LEU A 2 4.39 14.46 -4.89
CA LEU A 2 4.93 13.45 -5.83
C LEU A 2 5.27 14.03 -7.20
N ASP A 3 4.91 15.29 -7.45
CA ASP A 3 5.17 15.95 -8.73
C ASP A 3 6.67 15.96 -9.06
N GLY A 4 6.96 15.65 -10.31
CA GLY A 4 8.31 15.51 -10.83
C GLY A 4 8.30 15.40 -12.35
N PRO A 5 9.46 15.17 -12.97
CA PRO A 5 9.58 15.19 -14.44
C PRO A 5 8.70 14.16 -15.17
N ALA A 6 8.29 13.08 -14.50
CA ALA A 6 7.53 11.98 -15.10
C ALA A 6 6.10 11.85 -14.52
N PHE A 7 5.73 12.69 -13.55
CA PHE A 7 4.43 12.64 -12.91
C PHE A 7 3.96 14.06 -12.55
N ASP A 8 2.76 14.40 -12.99
CA ASP A 8 2.08 15.64 -12.65
C ASP A 8 0.69 15.32 -12.09
N SER A 9 0.48 15.61 -10.80
CA SER A 9 -0.80 15.42 -10.14
C SER A 9 -1.92 16.29 -10.74
N SER A 10 -1.59 17.40 -11.41
CA SER A 10 -2.56 18.26 -12.08
C SER A 10 -3.26 17.54 -13.27
N ALA A 11 -2.58 16.56 -13.87
CA ALA A 11 -3.10 15.72 -14.96
C ALA A 11 -4.05 14.61 -14.48
N LEU A 12 -4.15 14.37 -13.17
CA LEU A 12 -5.13 13.44 -12.62
C LEU A 12 -6.55 13.99 -12.70
N ARG A 13 -7.53 13.09 -12.83
CA ARG A 13 -8.94 13.44 -12.61
C ARG A 13 -9.13 13.96 -11.19
N ARG A 14 -10.03 14.92 -11.04
CA ARG A 14 -10.35 15.55 -9.74
C ARG A 14 -10.72 14.50 -8.69
N GLN A 15 -11.62 13.56 -9.00
CA GLN A 15 -12.02 12.50 -8.05
C GLN A 15 -10.84 11.68 -7.52
N VAL A 16 -9.83 11.41 -8.36
CA VAL A 16 -8.62 10.67 -7.94
C VAL A 16 -7.79 11.50 -6.95
N ARG A 17 -7.61 12.80 -7.22
CA ARG A 17 -6.95 13.71 -6.27
C ARG A 17 -7.72 13.83 -4.96
N ASP A 18 -9.03 14.10 -5.06
CA ASP A 18 -9.91 14.30 -3.91
C ASP A 18 -9.89 13.09 -2.96
N PHE A 19 -9.80 11.86 -3.50
CA PHE A 19 -9.64 10.65 -2.69
C PHE A 19 -8.34 10.63 -1.87
N TYR A 20 -7.22 11.06 -2.43
CA TYR A 20 -5.94 11.08 -1.71
C TYR A 20 -5.78 12.30 -0.79
N GLU A 21 -6.46 13.41 -1.10
CA GLU A 21 -6.45 14.62 -0.29
C GLU A 21 -7.41 14.53 0.90
N GLN A 22 -8.55 13.84 0.74
CA GLN A 22 -9.64 13.76 1.72
C GLN A 22 -10.12 12.31 1.89
N THR A 23 -9.20 11.38 2.14
CA THR A 23 -9.49 9.93 2.19
C THR A 23 -10.58 9.58 3.21
N GLU A 24 -10.74 10.35 4.29
CA GLU A 24 -11.77 10.17 5.32
C GLU A 24 -13.21 10.36 4.81
N ARG A 25 -13.40 11.04 3.67
CA ARG A 25 -14.71 11.25 3.03
C ARG A 25 -15.14 10.11 2.12
N TRP A 26 -14.34 9.03 2.04
CA TRP A 26 -14.60 7.93 1.13
C TRP A 26 -14.84 6.63 1.89
N GLN A 27 -15.89 5.92 1.51
CA GLN A 27 -16.14 4.54 1.88
C GLN A 27 -15.49 3.61 0.87
N LEU A 28 -14.84 2.56 1.37
CA LEU A 28 -14.12 1.59 0.56
C LEU A 28 -14.78 0.22 0.70
N GLU A 29 -15.27 -0.31 -0.41
CA GLU A 29 -15.71 -1.70 -0.55
C GLU A 29 -14.58 -2.49 -1.20
N LEU A 30 -14.24 -3.65 -0.62
CA LEU A 30 -13.11 -4.48 -1.07
C LEU A 30 -13.61 -5.85 -1.54
N GLN A 31 -13.20 -6.23 -2.74
CA GLN A 31 -13.29 -7.59 -3.24
C GLN A 31 -11.89 -8.18 -3.42
N SER A 32 -11.66 -9.38 -2.90
CA SER A 32 -10.37 -10.07 -2.99
C SER A 32 -10.46 -11.35 -3.82
N GLN A 33 -9.48 -11.54 -4.70
CA GLN A 33 -9.33 -12.75 -5.51
C GLN A 33 -7.89 -13.27 -5.37
N TRP A 34 -7.75 -14.47 -4.81
CA TRP A 34 -6.46 -15.14 -4.65
C TRP A 34 -6.23 -16.16 -5.74
N SER A 35 -5.00 -16.22 -6.26
CA SER A 35 -4.57 -17.32 -7.12
C SER A 35 -4.43 -18.61 -6.30
N ALA A 36 -4.91 -19.74 -6.84
CA ALA A 36 -4.86 -21.03 -6.14
C ALA A 36 -3.45 -21.43 -5.68
N TRP A 37 -2.43 -21.16 -6.50
CA TRP A 37 -1.02 -21.45 -6.19
C TRP A 37 -0.43 -20.55 -5.08
N ALA A 38 -1.05 -19.39 -4.82
CA ALA A 38 -0.56 -18.41 -3.85
C ALA A 38 -1.08 -18.64 -2.42
N TRP A 39 -2.03 -19.57 -2.23
CA TRP A 39 -2.51 -19.99 -0.92
C TRP A 39 -1.42 -20.35 0.09
N PRO A 40 -0.41 -21.20 -0.24
CA PRO A 40 0.70 -21.47 0.67
C PRO A 40 1.53 -20.24 1.02
N PHE A 41 1.64 -19.26 0.13
CA PHE A 41 2.31 -17.99 0.41
C PHE A 41 1.51 -17.11 1.37
N GLY A 42 0.19 -17.04 1.18
CA GLY A 42 -0.72 -16.42 2.15
C GLY A 42 -0.55 -17.04 3.53
N TRP A 43 -0.54 -18.37 3.63
CA TRP A 43 -0.28 -19.08 4.87
C TRP A 43 1.10 -18.77 5.47
N LEU A 44 2.16 -18.70 4.67
CA LEU A 44 3.51 -18.39 5.14
C LEU A 44 3.64 -16.96 5.67
N ILE A 45 3.05 -15.98 4.97
CA ILE A 45 2.95 -14.60 5.45
C ILE A 45 2.15 -14.59 6.75
N SER A 46 1.06 -15.34 6.83
CA SER A 46 0.38 -15.53 8.10
C SER A 46 1.31 -16.10 9.18
N ALA A 47 1.99 -17.22 8.93
CA ALA A 47 2.87 -17.88 9.89
C ALA A 47 4.01 -16.98 10.39
N LEU A 48 4.66 -16.23 9.49
CA LEU A 48 5.73 -15.28 9.84
C LEU A 48 5.23 -14.14 10.73
N PHE A 49 3.99 -13.72 10.49
CA PHE A 49 3.34 -12.72 11.30
C PHE A 49 2.55 -13.33 12.46
N ALA A 50 2.49 -14.67 12.61
CA ALA A 50 1.61 -15.38 13.53
C ALA A 50 1.86 -15.09 15.01
N ARG A 51 3.10 -14.76 15.36
CA ARG A 51 3.42 -14.29 16.72
C ARG A 51 2.87 -12.90 17.03
N ARG A 52 2.43 -12.17 16.01
CA ARG A 52 1.50 -11.05 16.12
C ARG A 52 0.06 -11.43 15.69
N LEU A 53 -0.22 -12.62 15.10
CA LEU A 53 -1.52 -12.96 14.50
C LEU A 53 -2.58 -13.50 15.47
N ASP A 54 -2.26 -13.81 16.72
CA ASP A 54 -3.32 -13.82 17.74
C ASP A 54 -4.04 -12.44 17.80
N GLN A 55 -3.45 -11.41 17.17
CA GLN A 55 -3.98 -10.06 16.98
C GLN A 55 -3.99 -9.59 15.51
N LEU A 56 -3.75 -10.47 14.54
CA LEU A 56 -3.79 -10.16 13.11
C LEU A 56 -4.77 -11.10 12.41
N SER A 57 -5.91 -10.58 12.01
CA SER A 57 -6.63 -11.12 10.87
C SER A 57 -6.10 -10.43 9.61
N LEU A 58 -5.11 -11.04 8.98
CA LEU A 58 -5.00 -10.87 7.52
C LEU A 58 -6.28 -11.50 6.97
N PRO A 59 -6.99 -10.86 6.01
CA PRO A 59 -8.13 -11.46 5.35
C PRO A 59 -7.63 -12.55 4.39
N LEU A 60 -7.06 -13.61 4.94
CA LEU A 60 -6.82 -14.88 4.24
C LEU A 60 -8.09 -15.72 4.21
N ARG A 61 -9.13 -15.30 4.94
CA ARG A 61 -10.49 -15.83 4.82
C ARG A 61 -11.38 -14.69 4.38
N ALA A 62 -11.98 -14.81 3.20
CA ALA A 62 -13.00 -13.89 2.67
C ALA A 62 -14.17 -13.66 3.65
N LYS A 63 -14.33 -14.55 4.65
CA LYS A 63 -15.32 -14.49 5.72
C LYS A 63 -15.03 -13.42 6.79
N ASP A 64 -13.78 -13.02 7.03
CA ASP A 64 -13.44 -12.12 8.15
C ASP A 64 -13.61 -10.62 7.80
N VAL A 65 -14.09 -10.33 6.59
CA VAL A 65 -14.43 -8.96 6.12
C VAL A 65 -15.89 -8.61 6.42
N ALA A 66 -16.72 -9.58 6.81
CA ALA A 66 -18.15 -9.38 7.08
C ALA A 66 -18.44 -8.50 8.31
N ASP A 67 -17.56 -8.47 9.31
CA ASP A 67 -17.76 -7.71 10.56
C ASP A 67 -17.22 -6.27 10.52
N GLY A 68 -16.60 -5.88 9.40
CA GLY A 68 -16.06 -4.53 9.18
C GLY A 68 -14.75 -4.22 9.94
N MET A 69 -13.94 -3.34 9.37
CA MET A 69 -12.71 -2.80 9.97
C MET A 69 -12.80 -1.28 10.05
N THR A 70 -12.13 -0.66 11.03
CA THR A 70 -11.95 0.80 11.06
C THR A 70 -10.51 1.13 10.70
N SER A 71 -10.33 2.07 9.76
CA SER A 71 -9.02 2.57 9.35
C SER A 71 -8.88 4.00 9.85
N GLN A 72 -7.86 4.27 10.64
CA GLN A 72 -7.50 5.62 11.05
C GLN A 72 -6.26 6.05 10.27
N LEU A 73 -6.41 7.08 9.45
CA LEU A 73 -5.31 7.75 8.79
C LEU A 73 -4.84 8.88 9.68
N THR A 74 -3.56 8.92 10.02
CA THR A 74 -2.96 10.01 10.79
C THR A 74 -1.82 10.59 9.97
N SER A 75 -2.10 11.73 9.35
CA SER A 75 -1.12 12.56 8.65
C SER A 75 -0.18 13.19 9.67
N VAL A 76 1.13 13.08 9.40
CA VAL A 76 2.19 13.65 10.23
C VAL A 76 2.82 14.78 9.45
N VAL A 77 2.73 15.97 10.01
CA VAL A 77 3.27 17.21 9.44
C VAL A 77 4.53 17.63 10.21
N ASP A 78 5.46 18.31 9.54
CA ASP A 78 6.59 18.95 10.19
C ASP A 78 6.17 20.19 10.96
N ARG A 79 7.11 20.81 11.68
CA ARG A 79 6.86 22.03 12.45
C ARG A 79 6.36 23.21 11.61
N ASN A 80 6.52 23.14 10.28
CA ASN A 80 6.09 24.15 9.33
C ASN A 80 4.77 23.77 8.63
N GLY A 81 4.09 22.71 9.07
CA GLY A 81 2.81 22.25 8.51
C GLY A 81 2.94 21.46 7.21
N ARG A 82 4.15 21.12 6.75
CA ARG A 82 4.34 20.32 5.53
C ARG A 82 4.20 18.83 5.84
N LEU A 83 3.42 18.12 5.03
CA LEU A 83 3.21 16.68 5.16
C LEU A 83 4.54 15.91 5.00
N ILE A 84 5.00 15.27 6.08
CA ILE A 84 6.19 14.38 6.08
C ILE A 84 5.81 13.00 5.56
N GLY A 85 4.61 12.56 5.91
CA GLY A 85 4.04 11.27 5.53
C GLY A 85 2.79 11.02 6.36
N SER A 86 2.13 9.88 6.15
CA SER A 86 1.03 9.50 7.00
C SER A 86 1.20 8.08 7.48
N SER A 87 0.79 7.88 8.73
CA SER A 87 0.61 6.55 9.28
C SER A 87 -0.83 6.13 9.05
N TRP A 88 -1.04 4.89 8.64
CA TRP A 88 -2.36 4.27 8.67
C TRP A 88 -2.37 3.28 9.82
N ARG A 89 -3.44 3.28 10.61
CA ARG A 89 -3.67 2.32 11.68
C ARG A 89 -5.02 1.66 11.48
N ARG A 90 -5.05 0.34 11.27
CA ARG A 90 -6.31 -0.42 11.19
C ARG A 90 -6.62 -1.10 12.52
N ARG A 91 -7.90 -1.12 12.86
CA ARG A 91 -8.45 -1.85 14.01
C ARG A 91 -9.57 -2.77 13.57
N LEU A 92 -9.65 -3.95 14.18
CA LEU A 92 -10.81 -4.81 14.05
C LEU A 92 -11.98 -4.19 14.79
N ARG A 93 -13.15 -4.10 14.15
CA ARG A 93 -14.35 -3.57 14.80
C ARG A 93 -14.84 -4.50 15.90
N ALA A 94 -14.76 -5.82 15.69
CA ALA A 94 -15.21 -6.83 16.63
C ALA A 94 -14.40 -6.86 17.94
N THR A 95 -13.09 -6.57 17.91
CA THR A 95 -12.21 -6.74 19.07
C THR A 95 -11.49 -5.45 19.51
N GLY A 96 -11.55 -4.37 18.72
CA GLY A 96 -10.79 -3.14 18.96
C GLY A 96 -9.27 -3.28 18.81
N ALA A 97 -8.77 -4.49 18.54
CA ALA A 97 -7.35 -4.77 18.42
C ALA A 97 -6.75 -4.01 17.23
N THR A 98 -5.58 -3.38 17.46
CA THR A 98 -4.84 -2.71 16.39
C THR A 98 -4.15 -3.75 15.53
N THR A 99 -4.64 -3.93 14.30
CA THR A 99 -4.20 -5.00 13.40
C THR A 99 -2.99 -4.59 12.58
N TYR A 100 -3.00 -3.40 11.97
CA TYR A 100 -1.91 -2.96 11.10
C TYR A 100 -1.54 -1.52 11.36
N SER A 101 -0.24 -1.24 11.36
CA SER A 101 0.25 0.11 11.15
C SER A 101 1.35 0.11 10.10
N GLY A 102 1.23 0.99 9.12
CA GLY A 102 2.34 1.27 8.20
C GLY A 102 2.49 2.77 8.00
N TRP A 103 3.56 3.12 7.31
CA TRP A 103 3.93 4.49 7.05
C TRP A 103 4.08 4.68 5.55
N TYR A 104 3.43 5.68 4.98
CA TYR A 104 3.67 6.08 3.60
C TYR A 104 4.19 7.51 3.53
N GLN A 105 5.13 7.74 2.61
CA GLN A 105 5.80 9.01 2.44
C GLN A 105 6.33 9.15 1.01
N ALA A 106 6.26 10.36 0.46
CA ALA A 106 6.98 10.68 -0.78
C ALA A 106 8.49 10.76 -0.51
N VAL A 107 9.29 10.10 -1.34
CA VAL A 107 10.75 10.08 -1.24
C VAL A 107 11.38 10.12 -2.63
N ALA A 108 12.50 10.80 -2.79
CA ALA A 108 13.33 10.67 -3.99
C ALA A 108 14.34 9.53 -3.77
N LEU A 109 14.39 8.57 -4.69
CA LEU A 109 15.44 7.55 -4.68
C LEU A 109 16.75 8.14 -5.22
N PRO A 110 17.93 7.63 -4.80
CA PRO A 110 19.20 8.06 -5.36
C PRO A 110 19.23 7.89 -6.89
N GLY A 111 19.71 8.91 -7.61
CA GLY A 111 19.86 8.85 -9.06
C GLY A 111 18.59 9.12 -9.88
N THR A 112 17.42 9.29 -9.24
CA THR A 112 16.19 9.71 -9.91
C THR A 112 15.74 11.10 -9.45
N ARG A 113 15.17 11.87 -10.38
CA ARG A 113 14.51 13.15 -10.10
C ARG A 113 13.02 13.00 -9.84
N GLN A 114 12.44 11.85 -10.18
CA GLN A 114 11.03 11.55 -9.96
C GLN A 114 10.86 11.02 -8.53
N PRO A 115 10.07 11.67 -7.66
CA PRO A 115 9.70 11.10 -6.37
C PRO A 115 8.85 9.84 -6.52
N SER A 116 9.04 8.92 -5.58
CA SER A 116 8.28 7.68 -5.42
C SER A 116 7.55 7.67 -4.08
N VAL A 117 6.52 6.84 -3.96
CA VAL A 117 5.87 6.57 -2.67
C VAL A 117 6.63 5.45 -1.97
N ARG A 118 7.19 5.74 -0.79
CA ARG A 118 7.74 4.73 0.12
C ARG A 118 6.67 4.29 1.10
N VAL A 119 6.38 3.00 1.11
CA VAL A 119 5.53 2.33 2.10
C VAL A 119 6.40 1.46 2.99
N VAL A 120 6.27 1.57 4.31
CA VAL A 120 7.02 0.79 5.29
C VAL A 120 6.07 -0.02 6.16
N PHE A 121 6.32 -1.33 6.21
CA PHE A 121 5.64 -2.28 7.08
C PHE A 121 6.64 -2.82 8.11
N PRO A 122 6.43 -2.57 9.41
CA PRO A 122 7.31 -3.09 10.46
C PRO A 122 7.18 -4.61 10.59
N LEU A 123 8.32 -5.29 10.75
CA LEU A 123 8.43 -6.74 11.01
C LEU A 123 9.12 -6.96 12.37
N PRO A 124 8.95 -8.11 13.04
CA PRO A 124 9.58 -8.37 14.34
C PRO A 124 11.10 -8.16 14.36
N ASN A 125 11.80 -8.51 13.26
CA ASN A 125 13.25 -8.41 13.15
C ASN A 125 13.68 -7.52 11.97
N GLY A 126 12.91 -6.45 11.67
CA GLY A 126 13.23 -5.52 10.59
C GLY A 126 11.99 -4.87 9.98
N ARG A 127 11.98 -4.72 8.65
CA ARG A 127 10.87 -4.08 7.92
C ARG A 127 10.80 -4.52 6.47
N LEU A 128 9.58 -4.55 5.92
CA LEU A 128 9.34 -4.56 4.49
C LEU A 128 9.17 -3.12 4.03
N VAL A 129 9.95 -2.71 3.02
CA VAL A 129 9.89 -1.38 2.42
C VAL A 129 9.52 -1.55 0.95
N VAL A 130 8.46 -0.89 0.51
CA VAL A 130 8.01 -0.91 -0.88
C VAL A 130 8.13 0.51 -1.43
N PHE A 131 8.77 0.65 -2.58
CA PHE A 131 8.85 1.89 -3.33
C PHE A 131 7.96 1.76 -4.57
N LEU A 132 7.00 2.67 -4.70
CA LEU A 132 6.03 2.70 -5.77
C LEU A 132 6.27 3.95 -6.62
N ARG A 133 6.56 3.74 -7.90
CA ARG A 133 6.67 4.80 -8.89
C ARG A 133 5.27 5.28 -9.28
N PRO A 134 4.98 6.59 -9.21
CA PRO A 134 3.71 7.14 -9.67
C PRO A 134 3.72 7.39 -11.18
N GLU A 135 2.60 7.10 -11.83
CA GLU A 135 2.35 7.33 -13.24
C GLU A 135 0.91 7.80 -13.44
N VAL A 136 0.70 8.72 -14.39
CA VAL A 136 -0.64 9.15 -14.79
C VAL A 136 -1.11 8.25 -15.93
N SER A 137 -2.28 7.64 -15.80
CA SER A 137 -2.86 6.84 -16.88
C SER A 137 -3.44 7.75 -17.98
N THR A 138 -3.63 7.19 -19.17
CA THR A 138 -4.19 7.91 -20.33
C THR A 138 -5.58 8.49 -20.09
N VAL A 139 -6.32 7.97 -19.10
CA VAL A 139 -7.66 8.44 -18.73
C VAL A 139 -7.66 9.38 -17.50
N GLY A 140 -6.48 9.81 -17.05
CA GLY A 140 -6.30 10.67 -15.87
C GLY A 140 -6.39 9.92 -14.55
N GLY A 141 -6.17 8.60 -14.56
CA GLY A 141 -6.04 7.78 -13.35
C GLY A 141 -4.63 7.85 -12.75
N LEU A 142 -4.47 7.40 -11.51
CA LEU A 142 -3.18 7.25 -10.85
C LEU A 142 -2.78 5.78 -10.86
N THR A 143 -1.57 5.49 -11.36
CA THR A 143 -0.95 4.17 -11.21
C THR A 143 0.26 4.28 -10.29
N LEU A 144 0.34 3.43 -9.27
CA LEU A 144 1.50 3.28 -8.39
C LEU A 144 2.10 1.89 -8.62
N ILE A 145 3.36 1.82 -9.05
CA ILE A 145 3.97 0.56 -9.52
C ILE A 145 5.26 0.28 -8.75
N SER A 146 5.36 -0.91 -8.15
CA SER A 146 6.60 -1.55 -7.70
C SER A 146 6.99 -2.62 -8.72
N PRO A 147 7.84 -2.30 -9.71
CA PRO A 147 8.16 -3.20 -10.82
C PRO A 147 9.19 -4.27 -10.44
N ALA A 148 9.55 -5.13 -11.40
CA ALA A 148 10.85 -5.79 -11.35
C ALA A 148 11.98 -4.79 -11.62
N GLY A 149 13.17 -5.10 -11.13
CA GLY A 149 14.32 -4.21 -11.25
C GLY A 149 15.50 -4.68 -10.42
N GLY A 150 16.55 -3.87 -10.44
CA GLY A 150 17.78 -4.08 -9.69
C GLY A 150 17.74 -3.47 -8.29
N TRP A 151 18.87 -3.58 -7.60
CA TRP A 151 19.07 -2.86 -6.34
C TRP A 151 19.05 -1.34 -6.59
N GLY A 152 18.38 -0.58 -5.72
CA GLY A 152 18.23 0.88 -5.85
C GLY A 152 16.98 1.36 -6.58
N ASP A 153 16.36 0.54 -7.44
CA ASP A 153 15.15 0.93 -8.18
C ASP A 153 13.87 0.88 -7.33
N ASP A 154 12.77 1.47 -7.81
CA ASP A 154 11.43 1.21 -7.26
C ASP A 154 11.15 -0.29 -7.17
N GLY A 155 10.60 -0.77 -6.06
CA GLY A 155 10.53 -2.19 -5.76
C GLY A 155 10.26 -2.51 -4.29
N ALA A 156 10.11 -3.81 -3.99
CA ALA A 156 9.98 -4.31 -2.63
C ALA A 156 11.33 -4.78 -2.05
N TYR A 157 11.61 -4.37 -0.82
CA TYR A 157 12.86 -4.62 -0.11
C TYR A 157 12.58 -5.15 1.29
N LEU A 158 13.21 -6.27 1.64
CA LEU A 158 13.25 -6.77 3.00
C LEU A 158 14.51 -6.25 3.68
N VAL A 159 14.34 -5.54 4.79
CA VAL A 159 15.41 -5.11 5.68
C VAL A 159 15.34 -5.95 6.95
N VAL A 160 16.46 -6.54 7.33
CA VAL A 160 16.60 -7.42 8.51
C VAL A 160 17.62 -6.79 9.46
N GLU A 161 17.20 -6.61 10.70
CA GLU A 161 17.97 -6.01 11.78
C GLU A 161 18.10 -7.08 12.89
N ARG A 162 19.31 -7.65 13.07
CA ARG A 162 19.57 -8.74 14.03
C ARG A 162 20.01 -8.21 15.41
N GLY A 163 19.28 -7.22 15.94
CA GLY A 163 19.57 -6.61 17.24
C GLY A 163 20.69 -5.56 17.22
N SER A 164 20.90 -4.91 18.37
CA SER A 164 21.88 -3.84 18.56
C SER A 164 23.31 -4.32 18.26
N GLY A 165 24.00 -3.64 17.34
CA GLY A 165 25.40 -3.93 16.98
C GLY A 165 25.60 -4.93 15.84
N SER A 166 24.53 -5.58 15.36
CA SER A 166 24.61 -6.46 14.19
C SER A 166 24.52 -5.67 12.88
N PRO A 167 25.16 -6.14 11.78
CA PRO A 167 24.99 -5.54 10.46
C PRO A 167 23.52 -5.57 10.03
N VAL A 168 23.04 -4.47 9.47
CA VAL A 168 21.71 -4.41 8.83
C VAL A 168 21.82 -5.02 7.44
N TRP A 169 21.00 -6.02 7.17
CA TRP A 169 20.91 -6.66 5.87
C TRP A 169 19.70 -6.14 5.12
N ALA A 170 19.86 -5.82 3.84
CA ALA A 170 18.74 -5.44 3.01
C ALA A 170 18.83 -6.15 1.66
N ARG A 171 17.69 -6.64 1.18
CA ARG A 171 17.59 -7.38 -0.08
C ARG A 171 16.31 -7.02 -0.80
N ARG A 172 16.41 -6.77 -2.11
CA ARG A 172 15.24 -6.68 -2.98
C ARG A 172 14.59 -8.06 -3.10
N ILE A 173 13.29 -8.13 -2.86
CA ILE A 173 12.50 -9.35 -2.97
C ILE A 173 11.69 -9.35 -4.27
N PRO A 174 11.36 -10.51 -4.84
CA PRO A 174 10.68 -10.59 -6.12
C PRO A 174 9.17 -10.31 -6.02
N VAL A 175 8.77 -9.37 -5.17
CA VAL A 175 7.37 -8.93 -5.06
C VAL A 175 7.15 -7.80 -6.05
N ARG A 176 6.14 -7.95 -6.89
CA ARG A 176 5.64 -6.90 -7.78
C ARG A 176 4.29 -6.44 -7.26
N GLU A 177 4.05 -5.15 -7.31
CA GLU A 177 2.80 -4.56 -6.83
C GLU A 177 2.39 -3.44 -7.76
N SER A 178 1.10 -3.34 -8.06
CA SER A 178 0.55 -2.23 -8.82
C SER A 178 -0.81 -1.83 -8.25
N PHE A 179 -1.01 -0.55 -8.01
CA PHE A 179 -2.30 0.05 -7.71
C PHE A 179 -2.70 0.90 -8.91
N HIS A 180 -3.88 0.67 -9.46
CA HIS A 180 -4.44 1.47 -10.53
C HIS A 180 -5.75 2.08 -10.05
N VAL A 181 -5.71 3.37 -9.72
CA VAL A 181 -6.86 4.16 -9.27
C VAL A 181 -7.42 4.93 -10.46
N TYR A 182 -8.69 4.71 -10.79
CA TYR A 182 -9.32 5.28 -11.96
C TYR A 182 -10.81 5.50 -11.73
N VAL A 183 -11.40 6.35 -12.57
CA VAL A 183 -12.84 6.56 -12.62
C VAL A 183 -13.36 5.72 -13.77
N ASP A 184 -14.32 4.83 -13.50
CA ASP A 184 -14.91 3.96 -14.51
C ASP A 184 -15.89 4.71 -15.43
N ALA A 185 -16.49 4.01 -16.39
CA ALA A 185 -17.45 4.59 -17.32
C ALA A 185 -18.77 5.03 -16.67
N GLN A 186 -19.03 4.60 -15.43
CA GLN A 186 -20.21 4.97 -14.64
C GLN A 186 -19.89 6.07 -13.62
N ASP A 187 -18.74 6.76 -13.78
CA ASP A 187 -18.26 7.81 -12.89
C ASP A 187 -17.97 7.35 -11.45
N VAL A 188 -17.72 6.05 -11.27
CA VAL A 188 -17.38 5.46 -9.97
C VAL A 188 -15.87 5.36 -9.84
N LEU A 189 -15.34 5.85 -8.72
CA LEU A 189 -13.92 5.72 -8.40
C LEU A 189 -13.62 4.26 -8.00
N ARG A 190 -12.65 3.66 -8.68
CA ARG A 190 -12.22 2.28 -8.47
C ARG A 190 -10.72 2.20 -8.32
N THR A 191 -10.28 1.15 -7.63
CA THR A 191 -8.87 0.78 -7.59
C THR A 191 -8.69 -0.70 -7.89
N ASP A 192 -7.88 -1.01 -8.89
CA ASP A 192 -7.38 -2.37 -9.12
C ASP A 192 -5.98 -2.47 -8.51
N HIS A 193 -5.82 -3.35 -7.53
CA HIS A 193 -4.55 -3.62 -6.86
C HIS A 193 -4.12 -5.05 -7.12
N VAL A 194 -2.95 -5.22 -7.70
CA VAL A 194 -2.40 -6.53 -8.03
C VAL A 194 -1.08 -6.71 -7.30
N LEU A 195 -0.97 -7.81 -6.58
CA LEU A 195 0.26 -8.27 -5.95
C LEU A 195 0.69 -9.57 -6.63
N GLY A 196 1.95 -9.63 -7.05
CA GLY A 196 2.54 -10.78 -7.72
C GLY A 196 3.87 -11.17 -7.10
N LEU A 197 4.23 -12.44 -7.27
CA LEU A 197 5.57 -12.94 -7.02
C LEU A 197 6.22 -13.25 -8.37
N TRP A 198 7.35 -12.61 -8.65
CA TRP A 198 7.91 -12.50 -9.99
C TRP A 198 6.86 -12.03 -11.00
N SER A 199 6.66 -12.76 -12.10
CA SER A 199 5.67 -12.46 -13.13
C SER A 199 4.31 -13.09 -12.87
N VAL A 200 4.11 -13.79 -11.75
CA VAL A 200 2.89 -14.54 -11.49
C VAL A 200 2.00 -13.78 -10.51
N PRO A 201 0.77 -13.37 -10.90
CA PRO A 201 -0.18 -12.73 -10.00
C PRO A 201 -0.58 -13.67 -8.86
N ALA A 202 -0.45 -13.20 -7.63
CA ALA A 202 -0.77 -13.94 -6.41
C ALA A 202 -2.12 -13.51 -5.81
N LEU A 203 -2.36 -12.20 -5.81
CA LEU A 203 -3.55 -11.59 -5.24
C LEU A 203 -3.99 -10.42 -6.11
N ARG A 204 -5.29 -10.35 -6.40
CA ARG A 204 -5.94 -9.18 -6.96
C ARG A 204 -6.98 -8.67 -5.96
N LEU A 205 -6.91 -7.40 -5.63
CA LEU A 205 -7.86 -6.68 -4.82
C LEU A 205 -8.53 -5.63 -5.71
N GLN A 206 -9.84 -5.55 -5.63
CA GLN A 206 -10.62 -4.55 -6.34
C GLN A 206 -11.36 -3.73 -5.31
N TYR A 207 -11.22 -2.42 -5.42
CA TYR A 207 -11.85 -1.47 -4.53
C TYR A 207 -12.88 -0.67 -5.29
N ARG A 208 -14.05 -0.51 -4.69
CA ARG A 208 -15.02 0.52 -5.06
C ARG A 208 -14.97 1.61 -4.00
N LEU A 209 -14.76 2.84 -4.44
CA LEU A 209 -14.66 4.02 -3.59
C LEU A 209 -15.90 4.88 -3.83
N SER A 210 -16.71 5.04 -2.78
CA SER A 210 -17.92 5.85 -2.80
C SER A 210 -17.73 7.02 -1.85
N ALA A 211 -18.07 8.24 -2.27
CA ALA A 211 -18.08 9.38 -1.36
C ALA A 211 -19.14 9.13 -0.27
N ILE A 212 -18.81 9.48 0.98
CA ILE A 212 -19.75 9.49 2.08
C ILE A 212 -20.40 10.86 2.06
N ASP A 213 -21.64 10.94 1.58
CA ASP A 213 -22.44 12.16 1.70
C ASP A 213 -22.71 12.39 3.19
N GLY A 214 -22.33 13.58 3.67
CA GLY A 214 -22.53 14.03 5.05
C GLY A 214 -23.93 14.57 5.29
#